data_AF-A0A2D6IQA6-F1
#
_entry.id   AF-A0A2D6IQA6-F1
#
_cell.length_a   1.000
_cell.length_b   1.000
_cell.length_c   1.000
_cell.angle_alpha   90.00
_cell.angle_beta   90.00
_cell.angle_gamma   90.00
#
_symmetry.space_group_name_H-M   'P 1'
#
loop_
_entity.id
_entity.type
_entity.pdbx_description
1 polymer ?
#
loop_
_entity_poly.entity_id
_entity_poly.type
_entity_poly.pdbx_seq_one_letter_code
_entity_poly.pdbx_strand_id
1 'polypeptide(L)' 'KMLDLLKPIYGKTAAYGHFGREEKGFNWELTDKQEKLKEFCL' A
#
# COMPACT_ATOMS: atom_id res chain seq x y z
N LYS A 1 -4.22 3.30 12.70
CA LYS A 1 -4.32 3.65 11.26
C LYS A 1 -2.99 3.30 10.60
N MET A 2 -2.97 2.43 9.59
CA MET A 2 -1.74 2.03 8.89
C MET A 2 -1.74 2.43 7.41
N LEU A 3 -2.83 2.13 6.71
CA LEU A 3 -2.95 2.35 5.26
C LEU A 3 -3.86 3.53 4.89
N ASP A 4 -4.47 4.18 5.90
CA ASP A 4 -5.38 5.33 5.73
C ASP A 4 -6.58 5.07 4.77
N LEU A 5 -7.27 3.95 4.99
CA LEU A 5 -8.31 3.40 4.10
C LEU A 5 -9.69 4.09 4.16
N LEU A 6 -9.94 4.97 5.12
CA LEU A 6 -11.25 5.62 5.28
C LEU A 6 -11.41 6.78 4.27
N LYS A 7 -11.28 6.46 2.99
CA LYS A 7 -11.27 7.36 1.83
C LYS A 7 -11.91 6.64 0.63
N PRO A 8 -12.52 7.38 -0.32
CA PRO A 8 -13.11 6.78 -1.52
C PRO A 8 -12.05 6.46 -2.59
N ILE A 9 -11.17 5.49 -2.31
CA ILE A 9 -10.04 5.10 -3.20
C ILE A 9 -10.30 3.82 -4.02
N TYR A 10 -11.39 3.10 -3.73
CA TYR A 10 -11.61 1.72 -4.18
C TYR A 10 -12.04 1.57 -5.65
N GLY A 11 -12.58 2.61 -6.28
CA GLY A 11 -13.10 2.50 -7.65
C GLY A 11 -12.05 2.02 -8.66
N LYS A 12 -10.79 2.39 -8.45
CA LYS A 12 -9.69 2.01 -9.35
C LYS A 12 -9.24 0.56 -9.20
N THR A 13 -9.55 -0.11 -8.09
CA THR A 13 -9.18 -1.51 -7.88
C THR A 13 -10.13 -2.48 -8.58
N ALA A 14 -11.31 -2.02 -9.03
CA ALA A 14 -12.36 -2.86 -9.60
C ALA A 14 -12.01 -3.47 -10.98
N ALA A 15 -10.98 -2.95 -11.65
CA ALA A 15 -10.46 -3.47 -12.91
C ALA A 15 -8.93 -3.49 -12.86
N TYR A 16 -8.31 -4.38 -13.64
CA TYR A 16 -6.86 -4.52 -13.77
C TYR A 16 -6.12 -4.95 -12.49
N GLY A 17 -6.84 -5.56 -11.54
CA GLY A 17 -6.28 -6.14 -10.33
C GLY A 17 -6.05 -5.15 -9.19
N HIS A 18 -5.97 -5.66 -7.97
CA HIS A 18 -5.80 -4.87 -6.74
C HIS A 18 -4.34 -4.58 -6.38
N PHE A 19 -3.41 -5.39 -6.91
CA PHE A 19 -2.00 -5.42 -6.50
C PHE A 19 -1.04 -5.15 -7.66
N GLY A 20 0.20 -4.77 -7.33
CA GLY A 20 1.28 -4.55 -8.30
C GLY A 20 1.10 -3.27 -9.12
N ARG A 21 0.32 -2.32 -8.60
CA ARG A 21 -0.02 -1.06 -9.26
C ARG A 21 0.32 0.11 -8.35
N GLU A 22 1.37 0.85 -8.69
CA GLU A 22 1.73 2.07 -7.98
C GLU A 22 0.75 3.21 -8.32
N GLU A 23 -0.32 3.32 -7.54
CA GLU A 23 -1.33 4.36 -7.72
C GLU A 23 -1.59 5.16 -6.44
N LYS A 24 -1.93 6.44 -6.61
CA LYS A 24 -2.32 7.31 -5.51
C LYS A 24 -3.52 6.73 -4.74
N GLY A 25 -3.31 6.43 -3.47
CA GLY A 25 -4.29 5.84 -2.57
C GLY A 25 -4.07 4.36 -2.28
N PHE A 26 -3.30 3.64 -3.09
CA PHE A 26 -2.97 2.23 -2.86
C PHE A 26 -1.78 2.11 -1.90
N ASN A 27 -1.97 2.59 -0.67
CA ASN A 27 -0.89 2.65 0.32
C ASN A 27 -0.37 1.26 0.73
N TRP A 28 -1.07 0.18 0.38
CA TRP A 28 -0.61 -1.21 0.58
C TRP A 28 0.53 -1.61 -0.36
N GLU A 29 0.75 -0.90 -1.46
CA GLU A 29 1.87 -1.12 -2.37
C GLU A 29 3.16 -0.44 -1.90
N LEU A 30 3.08 0.44 -0.89
CA LEU A 30 4.25 1.13 -0.38
C LEU A 30 5.16 0.18 0.41
N THR A 31 6.46 0.26 0.15
CA THR A 31 7.52 -0.47 0.86
C THR A 31 8.14 0.38 1.98
N ASP A 32 7.37 1.30 2.57
CA ASP A 32 7.80 2.28 3.58
C ASP A 32 8.38 1.66 4.86
N LYS A 33 8.10 0.38 5.11
CA LYS A 33 8.57 -0.34 6.31
C LYS A 33 9.83 -1.17 6.10
N GLN A 34 10.39 -1.18 4.88
CA GLN A 34 11.53 -2.05 4.56
C GLN A 34 12.74 -1.84 5.49
N GLU A 35 13.10 -0.58 5.79
CA GLU A 35 14.28 -0.28 6.59
C GLU A 35 14.10 -0.72 8.04
N LYS A 36 12.91 -0.47 8.60
CA LYS A 36 12.57 -0.92 9.95
C LYS A 36 12.57 -2.45 10.06
N LEU A 37 12.10 -3.15 9.02
CA LEU A 37 12.15 -4.62 8.98
C LEU A 37 13.59 -5.14 8.88
N LYS A 38 14.45 -4.49 8.09
CA LYS A 38 15.88 -4.84 8.02
C LYS A 38 16.57 -4.66 9.37
N GLU A 39 16.30 -3.55 10.06
CA GLU A 39 16.85 -3.25 11.39
C GLU A 39 16.52 -4.35 12.41
N PHE A 40 15.29 -4.87 12.42
CA PHE A 40 14.90 -5.94 13.36
C PHE A 40 15.55 -7.30 13.09
N CYS A 41 16.07 -7.52 11.89
CA CYS A 41 16.69 -8.79 11.50
C CYS A 41 18.21 -8.81 11.71
N LEU A 42 18.83 -7.67 11.99
CA LEU A 42 20.27 -7.49 12.25
C LEU A 42 20.56 -7.52 13.75
#